data_AF-A0A7S7AX95-F1
#
_entry.id   AF-A0A7S7AX95-F1
#
_cell.length_a   1.000
_cell.length_b   1.000
_cell.length_c   1.000
_cell.angle_alpha   90.00
_cell.angle_beta   90.00
_cell.angle_gamma   90.00
#
_symmetry.space_group_name_H-M   'P 1'
#
loop_
_entity.id
_entity.type
_entity.pdbx_description
1 polymer ?
#
loop_
_entity_poly.entity_id
_entity_poly.type
_entity_poly.pdbx_seq_one_letter_code
_entity_poly.pdbx_strand_id
1 'polypeptide(L)'
;MKSFLKIAAAALVASGTIFAIGCSGNTNAVLNKDKPLVFFNRQPSDPTTGKIDMDSMNWNDKTYYVGFDAAGGGAVQGKLIMDFLAKADASIDRNGDGMLGYVLCIGDVGHNDSKARTEGIRKALGTWNGSTDPGSVQEGSVTIGGKTFKVVELEGKAMTGTDGSTWNANAATEAMGGWATKFADKIDMVISNNDGMAMGCLQASNYPTGVPIFGYDANADAIEAVGKGMLTGTVSQNVDAQATATLQVLRNLLDGLTGEDVYTKGITVPDSYGNQISAPVQYWADVKAVMAANSGVTMENYTSYLGGTRDAGIKQTTAEKKKVLLTIYNSNDNFLSSSYLPALKYYAPLLNIDLTIVQGDGQNESSCLDKFTNLNNFDAFAVNMVKTNSGANYTDKLKF
;
A
#
# COMPACT_ATOMS: atom_id res chain seq x y z
N MET A 1 50.30 -1.72 -86.21
CA MET A 1 51.57 -1.91 -85.47
C MET A 1 51.65 -0.83 -84.40
N LYS A 2 51.40 -1.21 -83.14
CA LYS A 2 52.36 -1.18 -82.00
C LYS A 2 52.71 0.25 -81.56
N SER A 3 52.02 0.80 -80.55
CA SER A 3 52.19 0.57 -79.10
C SER A 3 53.43 1.27 -78.54
N PHE A 4 53.22 2.41 -77.86
CA PHE A 4 54.17 2.99 -76.92
C PHE A 4 53.77 2.63 -75.49
N LEU A 5 54.76 2.14 -74.76
CA LEU A 5 54.76 1.71 -73.37
C LEU A 5 54.78 2.95 -72.44
N LYS A 6 53.89 3.02 -71.43
CA LYS A 6 54.16 3.78 -70.20
C LYS A 6 53.65 3.01 -68.98
N ILE A 7 54.54 2.94 -68.00
CA ILE A 7 54.46 2.20 -66.74
C ILE A 7 53.75 3.04 -65.67
N ALA A 8 52.86 2.35 -64.96
CA ALA A 8 52.34 2.49 -63.59
C ALA A 8 52.45 3.81 -62.80
N ALA A 9 51.30 4.26 -62.28
CA ALA A 9 51.13 4.64 -60.88
C ALA A 9 49.75 4.17 -60.42
N ALA A 10 49.73 3.31 -59.39
CA ALA A 10 48.56 2.65 -58.86
C ALA A 10 47.76 3.59 -57.94
N ALA A 11 46.46 3.76 -58.22
CA ALA A 11 45.47 4.22 -57.26
C ALA A 11 44.56 3.02 -56.95
N LEU A 12 44.67 2.51 -55.73
CA LEU A 12 43.86 1.39 -55.24
C LEU A 12 42.46 1.93 -54.90
N VAL A 13 41.48 1.72 -55.79
CA VAL A 13 40.06 1.87 -55.48
C VAL A 13 39.51 0.45 -55.31
N ALA A 14 39.37 0.00 -54.07
CA ALA A 14 38.71 -1.26 -53.75
C ALA A 14 37.19 -1.01 -53.71
N SER A 15 36.49 -1.50 -54.73
CA SER A 15 35.03 -1.61 -54.77
C SER A 15 34.64 -3.09 -54.83
N GLY A 16 33.66 -3.48 -54.01
CA GLY A 16 33.03 -4.81 -54.00
C GLY A 16 33.77 -5.81 -53.11
N THR A 17 33.15 -6.57 -52.21
CA THR A 17 31.75 -6.94 -51.99
C THR A 17 31.71 -7.56 -50.59
N ILE A 18 30.99 -6.96 -49.64
CA ILE A 18 30.72 -7.62 -48.36
C ILE A 18 29.42 -8.40 -48.51
N PHE A 19 29.52 -9.72 -48.39
CA PHE A 19 28.39 -10.61 -48.16
C PHE A 19 27.69 -10.17 -46.87
N ALA A 20 26.52 -9.55 -46.99
CA ALA A 20 25.61 -9.36 -45.88
C ALA A 20 24.94 -10.72 -45.57
N ILE A 21 25.50 -11.46 -44.61
CA ILE A 21 24.72 -12.48 -43.92
C ILE A 21 23.74 -11.69 -43.04
N GLY A 22 22.51 -11.57 -43.55
CA GLY A 22 21.41 -10.96 -42.81
C GLY A 22 21.06 -11.82 -41.60
N CYS A 23 21.58 -11.46 -40.44
CA CYS A 23 20.92 -11.75 -39.18
C CYS A 23 19.74 -10.80 -39.05
N SER A 24 18.59 -11.17 -39.63
CA SER A 24 17.31 -10.54 -39.37
C SER A 24 16.82 -10.93 -37.97
N GLY A 25 17.43 -10.33 -36.95
CA GLY A 25 16.95 -10.32 -35.58
C GLY A 25 16.53 -8.91 -35.22
N ASN A 26 15.49 -8.40 -35.87
CA ASN A 26 14.95 -7.07 -35.58
C ASN A 26 14.06 -7.16 -34.33
N THR A 27 14.64 -7.36 -33.15
CA THR A 27 13.93 -7.11 -31.89
C THR A 27 14.04 -5.61 -31.62
N ASN A 28 13.06 -4.84 -32.11
CA ASN A 28 12.90 -3.46 -31.65
C ASN A 28 12.80 -3.49 -30.12
N ALA A 29 13.82 -3.01 -29.43
CA ALA A 29 13.79 -2.93 -27.97
C ALA A 29 12.60 -2.06 -27.53
N VAL A 30 11.81 -2.53 -26.57
CA VAL A 30 10.68 -1.75 -26.03
C VAL A 30 11.25 -0.59 -25.23
N LEU A 31 10.90 0.64 -25.62
CA LEU A 31 11.31 1.85 -24.92
C LEU A 31 10.67 1.90 -23.53
N ASN A 32 11.37 2.49 -22.54
CA ASN A 32 10.87 2.54 -21.16
C ASN A 32 9.49 3.21 -21.04
N LYS A 33 9.22 4.22 -21.88
CA LYS A 33 7.94 4.93 -21.92
C LYS A 33 6.76 4.05 -22.31
N ASP A 34 7.01 2.94 -23.02
CA ASP A 34 5.98 2.03 -23.51
C ASP A 34 5.80 0.79 -22.62
N LYS A 35 6.65 0.64 -21.58
CA LYS A 35 6.61 -0.49 -20.62
C LYS A 35 5.50 -0.32 -19.58
N PRO A 36 5.00 -1.43 -19.00
CA PRO A 36 4.04 -1.40 -17.90
C PRO A 36 4.55 -0.66 -16.66
N LEU A 37 3.66 0.09 -16.01
CA LEU A 37 3.91 0.81 -14.77
C LEU A 37 2.74 0.57 -13.81
N VAL A 38 3.00 0.04 -12.62
CA VAL A 38 1.98 -0.09 -11.57
C VAL A 38 2.39 0.74 -10.36
N PHE A 39 1.65 1.80 -10.06
CA PHE A 39 1.72 2.42 -8.74
C PHE A 39 1.05 1.50 -7.72
N PHE A 40 1.56 1.40 -6.51
CA PHE A 40 0.91 0.57 -5.49
C PHE A 40 1.04 1.13 -4.08
N ASN A 41 0.05 0.77 -3.24
CA ASN A 41 -0.11 1.20 -1.85
C ASN A 41 -0.31 2.72 -1.68
N ARG A 42 0.62 3.57 -2.14
CA ARG A 42 0.52 5.04 -2.12
C ARG A 42 0.07 5.54 -3.49
N GLN A 43 -1.20 5.90 -3.63
CA GLN A 43 -1.78 6.32 -4.91
C GLN A 43 -1.28 7.71 -5.34
N PRO A 44 -0.91 7.93 -6.62
CA PRO A 44 -0.63 9.25 -7.14
C PRO A 44 -1.76 10.24 -6.85
N SER A 45 -1.48 11.24 -6.04
CA SER A 45 -2.49 12.18 -5.56
C SER A 45 -1.87 13.44 -4.95
N ASP A 46 -2.64 14.53 -4.97
CA ASP A 46 -2.32 15.75 -4.26
C ASP A 46 -2.37 15.51 -2.74
N PRO A 47 -1.27 15.73 -1.99
CA PRO A 47 -1.17 15.36 -0.58
C PRO A 47 -2.06 16.23 0.33
N THR A 48 -2.58 17.35 -0.16
CA THR A 48 -3.48 18.22 0.63
C THR A 48 -4.93 17.81 0.44
N THR A 49 -5.39 17.74 -0.80
CA THR A 49 -6.79 17.47 -1.17
C THR A 49 -7.12 15.99 -1.31
N GLY A 50 -6.12 15.13 -1.50
CA GLY A 50 -6.28 13.70 -1.80
C GLY A 50 -6.76 13.42 -3.22
N LYS A 51 -6.92 14.45 -4.06
CA LYS A 51 -7.34 14.31 -5.46
C LYS A 51 -6.32 13.49 -6.23
N ILE A 52 -6.79 12.47 -6.95
CA ILE A 52 -5.93 11.58 -7.74
C ILE A 52 -5.25 12.35 -8.87
N ASP A 53 -3.95 12.13 -9.01
CA ASP A 53 -3.11 12.69 -10.07
C ASP A 53 -3.29 11.85 -11.34
N MET A 54 -4.27 12.26 -12.15
CA MET A 54 -4.55 11.60 -13.41
C MET A 54 -3.47 11.82 -14.47
N ASP A 55 -2.58 12.80 -14.33
CA ASP A 55 -1.47 12.98 -15.27
C ASP A 55 -0.46 11.84 -15.10
N SER A 56 -0.15 11.48 -13.85
CA SER A 56 0.65 10.29 -13.53
C SER A 56 -0.06 8.99 -13.94
N MET A 57 -1.36 8.86 -13.68
CA MET A 57 -2.12 7.65 -14.02
C MET A 57 -2.32 7.45 -15.54
N ASN A 58 -2.28 8.54 -16.31
CA ASN A 58 -2.37 8.53 -17.77
C ASN A 58 -1.01 8.58 -18.48
N TRP A 59 0.08 8.30 -17.76
CA TRP A 59 1.43 8.20 -18.34
C TRP A 59 1.47 7.36 -19.62
N ASN A 60 0.88 6.16 -19.57
CA ASN A 60 0.58 5.35 -20.76
C ASN A 60 -0.65 4.43 -20.53
N ASP A 61 -1.04 3.69 -21.56
CA ASP A 61 -2.16 2.75 -21.54
C ASP A 61 -1.91 1.51 -20.65
N LYS A 62 -0.66 1.30 -20.22
CA LYS A 62 -0.20 0.21 -19.34
C LYS A 62 0.11 0.69 -17.91
N THR A 63 -0.40 1.86 -17.55
CA THR A 63 -0.25 2.45 -16.21
C THR A 63 -1.48 2.17 -15.35
N TYR A 64 -1.29 1.54 -14.18
CA TYR A 64 -2.38 1.19 -13.24
C TYR A 64 -1.98 1.53 -11.81
N TYR A 65 -2.97 1.53 -10.92
CA TYR A 65 -2.76 1.57 -9.48
C TYR A 65 -3.29 0.28 -8.85
N VAL A 66 -2.59 -0.23 -7.84
CA VAL A 66 -3.06 -1.33 -7.00
C VAL A 66 -3.05 -0.92 -5.54
N GLY A 67 -4.20 -1.07 -4.89
CA GLY A 67 -4.37 -0.74 -3.49
C GLY A 67 -5.62 -1.40 -2.91
N PHE A 68 -6.28 -0.68 -2.02
CA PHE A 68 -7.54 -1.08 -1.42
C PHE A 68 -8.48 0.12 -1.35
N ASP A 69 -9.77 -0.11 -1.14
CA ASP A 69 -10.73 0.97 -0.91
C ASP A 69 -10.47 1.62 0.46
N ALA A 70 -9.66 2.69 0.49
CA ALA A 70 -9.30 3.36 1.73
C ALA A 70 -10.51 3.95 2.48
N ALA A 71 -11.47 4.52 1.75
CA ALA A 71 -12.68 5.12 2.31
C ALA A 71 -13.62 4.05 2.90
N GLY A 72 -13.90 2.98 2.13
CA GLY A 72 -14.62 1.82 2.64
C GLY A 72 -13.87 1.16 3.81
N GLY A 73 -12.54 1.20 3.78
CA GLY A 73 -11.68 0.75 4.87
C GLY A 73 -11.91 1.50 6.18
N GLY A 74 -11.88 2.83 6.15
CA GLY A 74 -12.22 3.66 7.31
C GLY A 74 -13.62 3.39 7.84
N ALA A 75 -14.60 3.16 6.96
CA ALA A 75 -15.95 2.78 7.35
C ALA A 75 -15.99 1.39 8.03
N VAL A 76 -15.21 0.42 7.55
CA VAL A 76 -15.06 -0.91 8.18
C VAL A 76 -14.43 -0.76 9.58
N GLN A 77 -13.42 0.08 9.74
CA GLN A 77 -12.81 0.33 11.06
C GLN A 77 -13.80 1.00 12.02
N GLY A 78 -14.54 2.01 11.56
CA GLY A 78 -15.59 2.65 12.34
C GLY A 78 -16.67 1.64 12.75
N LYS A 79 -17.12 0.78 11.83
CA LYS A 79 -18.07 -0.30 12.12
C LYS A 79 -17.52 -1.29 13.14
N LEU A 80 -16.26 -1.70 13.01
CA LEU A 80 -15.59 -2.60 13.95
C LEU A 80 -15.67 -2.07 15.40
N ILE A 81 -15.40 -0.77 15.57
CA ILE A 81 -15.48 -0.09 16.87
C ILE A 81 -16.93 -0.05 17.36
N MET A 82 -17.88 0.32 16.50
CA MET A 82 -19.30 0.39 16.86
C MET A 82 -19.90 -0.98 17.22
N ASP A 83 -19.51 -2.04 16.52
CA ASP A 83 -19.92 -3.41 16.82
C ASP A 83 -19.37 -3.87 18.18
N PHE A 84 -18.13 -3.48 18.51
CA PHE A 84 -17.57 -3.70 19.84
C PHE A 84 -18.36 -2.96 20.92
N LEU A 85 -18.61 -1.66 20.73
CA LEU A 85 -19.37 -0.83 21.67
C LEU A 85 -20.79 -1.34 21.87
N ALA A 86 -21.44 -1.84 20.82
CA ALA A 86 -22.79 -2.42 20.92
C ALA A 86 -22.86 -3.67 21.81
N LYS A 87 -21.73 -4.38 21.99
CA LYS A 87 -21.59 -5.54 22.88
C LYS A 87 -21.03 -5.17 24.26
N ALA A 88 -20.56 -3.95 24.46
CA ALA A 88 -19.97 -3.50 25.72
C ALA A 88 -21.04 -3.25 26.80
N ASP A 89 -20.64 -3.39 28.07
CA ASP A 89 -21.45 -2.98 29.21
C ASP A 89 -21.03 -1.58 29.72
N ALA A 90 -21.73 -1.07 30.74
CA ALA A 90 -21.52 0.28 31.26
C ALA A 90 -20.11 0.54 31.83
N SER A 91 -19.31 -0.50 32.09
CA SER A 91 -17.91 -0.37 32.55
C SER A 91 -16.95 0.15 31.50
N ILE A 92 -17.38 0.26 30.23
CA ILE A 92 -16.59 0.92 29.17
C ILE A 92 -16.35 2.40 29.46
N ASP A 93 -17.26 3.06 30.18
CA ASP A 93 -17.09 4.38 30.78
C ASP A 93 -16.34 4.19 32.11
N ARG A 94 -15.01 4.27 32.04
CA ARG A 94 -14.13 3.80 33.12
C ARG A 94 -14.18 4.69 34.36
N ASN A 95 -14.47 5.98 34.18
CA ASN A 95 -14.54 6.96 35.26
C ASN A 95 -15.99 7.31 35.66
N GLY A 96 -16.99 6.82 34.92
CA GLY A 96 -18.40 7.02 35.18
C GLY A 96 -18.91 8.43 34.88
N ASP A 97 -18.20 9.23 34.07
CA ASP A 97 -18.54 10.62 33.78
C ASP A 97 -19.63 10.78 32.70
N GLY A 98 -20.09 9.66 32.11
CA GLY A 98 -21.10 9.65 31.05
C GLY A 98 -20.55 10.01 29.67
N MET A 99 -19.22 10.08 29.53
CA MET A 99 -18.50 10.27 28.28
C MET A 99 -17.69 9.01 27.95
N LEU A 100 -17.41 8.82 26.66
CA LEU A 100 -16.41 7.89 26.17
C LEU A 100 -15.27 8.70 25.57
N GLY A 101 -14.16 8.79 26.30
CA GLY A 101 -12.95 9.44 25.85
C GLY A 101 -12.09 8.49 25.01
N TYR A 102 -11.64 8.93 23.83
CA TYR A 102 -10.65 8.17 23.06
C TYR A 102 -9.46 9.03 22.67
N VAL A 103 -8.30 8.38 22.53
CA VAL A 103 -7.11 8.97 21.91
C VAL A 103 -6.89 8.34 20.52
N LEU A 104 -6.40 9.14 19.57
CA LEU A 104 -6.24 8.74 18.18
C LEU A 104 -4.80 8.88 17.69
N CYS A 105 -4.20 7.77 17.28
CA CYS A 105 -2.91 7.75 16.59
C CYS A 105 -3.12 7.96 15.08
N ILE A 106 -2.72 9.12 14.57
CA ILE A 106 -2.82 9.51 13.17
C ILE A 106 -1.50 9.18 12.45
N GLY A 107 -1.60 8.65 11.24
CA GLY A 107 -0.45 8.33 10.40
C GLY A 107 0.19 9.52 9.70
N ASP A 108 0.68 9.29 8.48
CA ASP A 108 1.09 10.37 7.56
C ASP A 108 -0.13 11.22 7.16
N VAL A 109 -0.21 12.46 7.64
CA VAL A 109 -1.34 13.37 7.38
C VAL A 109 -1.53 13.70 5.89
N GLY A 110 -0.48 13.55 5.08
CA GLY A 110 -0.56 13.73 3.62
C GLY A 110 -1.08 12.48 2.89
N HIS A 111 -1.17 11.34 3.57
CA HIS A 111 -1.55 10.07 2.96
C HIS A 111 -3.07 9.85 2.99
N ASN A 112 -3.64 9.41 1.86
CA ASN A 112 -5.08 9.18 1.73
C ASN A 112 -5.60 8.13 2.73
N ASP A 113 -4.82 7.11 3.07
CA ASP A 113 -5.25 6.12 4.06
C ASP A 113 -5.44 6.74 5.45
N SER A 114 -4.53 7.60 5.91
CA SER A 114 -4.67 8.26 7.22
C SER A 114 -5.94 9.10 7.28
N LYS A 115 -6.21 9.84 6.20
CA LYS A 115 -7.40 10.68 6.06
C LYS A 115 -8.66 9.83 6.11
N ALA A 116 -8.74 8.80 5.27
CA ALA A 116 -9.90 7.94 5.16
C ALA A 116 -10.19 7.16 6.46
N ARG A 117 -9.15 6.61 7.10
CA ARG A 117 -9.28 5.89 8.38
C ARG A 117 -9.76 6.84 9.49
N THR A 118 -9.12 8.01 9.62
CA THR A 118 -9.51 9.05 10.60
C THR A 118 -10.94 9.54 10.38
N GLU A 119 -11.31 9.84 9.13
CA GLU A 119 -12.67 10.25 8.79
C GLU A 119 -13.70 9.18 9.14
N GLY A 120 -13.43 7.91 8.79
CA GLY A 120 -14.31 6.78 9.10
C GLY A 120 -14.55 6.59 10.59
N ILE A 121 -13.49 6.64 11.40
CA ILE A 121 -13.57 6.55 12.86
C ILE A 121 -14.39 7.73 13.42
N ARG A 122 -14.02 8.96 13.06
CA ARG A 122 -14.67 10.18 13.57
C ARG A 122 -16.15 10.23 13.16
N LYS A 123 -16.49 9.80 11.94
CA LYS A 123 -17.89 9.69 11.50
C LYS A 123 -18.67 8.65 12.29
N ALA A 124 -18.08 7.47 12.51
CA ALA A 124 -18.74 6.41 13.27
C ALA A 124 -19.02 6.82 14.72
N LEU A 125 -18.10 7.56 15.33
CA LEU A 125 -18.20 8.06 16.71
C LEU A 125 -18.92 9.41 16.83
N GLY A 126 -19.33 10.02 15.72
CA GLY A 126 -20.01 11.32 15.69
C GLY A 126 -19.10 12.54 15.93
N THR A 127 -17.79 12.35 16.05
CA THR A 127 -16.80 13.41 16.33
C THR A 127 -16.27 14.12 15.07
N TRP A 128 -16.76 13.75 13.88
CA TRP A 128 -16.39 14.36 12.61
C TRP A 128 -16.91 15.79 12.46
N ASN A 129 -16.02 16.76 12.21
CA ASN A 129 -16.37 18.16 11.99
C ASN A 129 -16.08 18.67 10.55
N GLY A 130 -15.72 17.77 9.63
CA GLY A 130 -15.29 18.12 8.27
C GLY A 130 -13.78 18.07 8.01
N SER A 131 -12.95 17.73 9.00
CA SER A 131 -11.50 17.63 8.83
C SER A 131 -10.91 16.36 9.44
N THR A 132 -9.85 15.85 8.79
CA THR A 132 -9.00 14.75 9.27
C THR A 132 -7.79 15.25 10.07
N ASP A 133 -7.62 16.56 10.19
CA ASP A 133 -6.46 17.14 10.88
C ASP A 133 -6.51 16.82 12.39
N PRO A 134 -5.33 16.64 13.02
CA PRO A 134 -5.22 16.54 14.47
C PRO A 134 -5.96 17.68 15.19
N GLY A 135 -6.75 17.35 16.21
CA GLY A 135 -7.49 18.33 17.03
C GLY A 135 -8.72 18.98 16.38
N SER A 136 -8.99 18.73 15.09
CA SER A 136 -10.19 19.21 14.41
C SER A 136 -11.35 18.23 14.62
N VAL A 137 -12.06 18.37 15.74
CA VAL A 137 -13.15 17.48 16.16
C VAL A 137 -14.33 18.22 16.78
N GLN A 138 -15.46 17.53 16.92
CA GLN A 138 -16.62 17.95 17.72
C GLN A 138 -17.00 16.86 18.74
N GLU A 139 -17.86 17.19 19.69
CA GLU A 139 -18.47 16.19 20.59
C GLU A 139 -19.41 15.27 19.77
N GLY A 140 -19.22 13.96 19.93
CA GLY A 140 -20.07 12.93 19.34
C GLY A 140 -21.02 12.31 20.35
N SER A 141 -21.75 11.28 19.91
CA SER A 141 -22.62 10.50 20.79
C SER A 141 -22.83 9.08 20.28
N VAL A 142 -22.86 8.11 21.18
CA VAL A 142 -23.19 6.71 20.87
C VAL A 142 -24.19 6.17 21.90
N THR A 143 -24.98 5.18 21.51
CA THR A 143 -25.92 4.51 22.41
C THR A 143 -25.47 3.06 22.64
N ILE A 144 -25.21 2.71 23.90
CA ILE A 144 -24.74 1.39 24.34
C ILE A 144 -25.73 0.87 25.37
N GLY A 145 -26.30 -0.32 25.14
CA GLY A 145 -27.26 -0.93 26.07
C GLY A 145 -28.46 -0.04 26.43
N GLY A 146 -28.88 0.86 25.53
CA GLY A 146 -29.97 1.82 25.75
C GLY A 146 -29.57 3.09 26.51
N LYS A 147 -28.31 3.24 26.95
CA LYS A 147 -27.77 4.48 27.52
C LYS A 147 -26.99 5.26 26.45
N THR A 148 -27.28 6.54 26.32
CA THR A 148 -26.52 7.44 25.44
C THR A 148 -25.33 8.01 26.19
N PHE A 149 -24.15 7.90 25.59
CA PHE A 149 -22.91 8.48 26.06
C PHE A 149 -22.46 9.58 25.11
N LYS A 150 -21.86 10.64 25.65
CA LYS A 150 -21.09 11.58 24.85
C LYS A 150 -19.81 10.89 24.38
N VAL A 151 -19.28 11.27 23.23
CA VAL A 151 -17.97 10.79 22.76
C VAL A 151 -17.04 11.96 22.55
N VAL A 152 -15.81 11.85 23.07
CA VAL A 152 -14.82 12.91 23.02
C VAL A 152 -13.49 12.34 22.53
N GLU A 153 -12.97 12.89 21.43
CA GLU A 153 -11.56 12.71 21.08
C GLU A 153 -10.73 13.56 22.05
N LEU A 154 -10.13 12.91 23.05
CA LEU A 154 -9.31 13.58 24.06
C LEU A 154 -8.08 14.22 23.41
N GLU A 155 -7.48 13.50 22.47
CA GLU A 155 -6.39 13.99 21.63
C GLU A 155 -6.21 13.08 20.41
N GLY A 156 -6.19 13.68 19.22
CA GLY A 156 -5.69 13.04 18.00
C GLY A 156 -4.33 13.63 17.64
N LYS A 157 -3.34 12.78 17.35
CA LYS A 157 -1.95 13.22 17.11
C LYS A 157 -1.30 12.42 15.99
N ALA A 158 -0.59 13.12 15.09
CA ALA A 158 0.27 12.47 14.11
C ALA A 158 1.49 11.84 14.77
N MET A 159 1.74 10.56 14.54
CA MET A 159 2.87 9.82 15.11
C MET A 159 4.09 9.93 14.20
N THR A 160 4.78 11.06 14.33
CA THR A 160 5.98 11.37 13.58
C THR A 160 7.21 11.22 14.47
N GLY A 161 8.21 10.47 14.01
CA GLY A 161 9.51 10.35 14.66
C GLY A 161 10.31 11.66 14.62
N THR A 162 11.34 11.77 15.45
CA THR A 162 12.25 12.94 15.47
C THR A 162 13.05 13.11 14.18
N ASP A 163 13.13 12.06 13.37
CA ASP A 163 13.73 12.01 12.04
C ASP A 163 12.73 12.33 10.90
N GLY A 164 11.48 12.62 11.23
CA GLY A 164 10.40 12.89 10.26
C GLY A 164 9.64 11.64 9.80
N SER A 165 10.03 10.43 10.22
CA SER A 165 9.32 9.18 9.87
C SER A 165 7.86 9.23 10.30
N THR A 166 6.95 8.96 9.37
CA THR A 166 5.51 8.85 9.66
C THR A 166 5.14 7.43 10.06
N TRP A 167 3.97 7.24 10.67
CA TRP A 167 3.51 5.93 11.17
C TRP A 167 4.44 5.33 12.25
N ASN A 168 5.09 6.20 13.03
CA ASN A 168 6.19 5.81 13.89
C ASN A 168 5.69 5.13 15.19
N ALA A 169 6.09 3.87 15.40
CA ALA A 169 5.69 3.10 16.58
C ALA A 169 6.25 3.66 17.89
N ASN A 170 7.50 4.16 17.91
CA ASN A 170 8.10 4.74 19.12
C ASN A 170 7.38 6.04 19.53
N ALA A 171 7.04 6.88 18.56
CA ALA A 171 6.23 8.07 18.79
C ALA A 171 4.85 7.72 19.37
N ALA A 172 4.25 6.61 18.93
CA ALA A 172 3.00 6.10 19.48
C ALA A 172 3.16 5.57 20.92
N THR A 173 4.26 4.88 21.24
CA THR A 173 4.61 4.46 22.60
C THR A 173 4.74 5.65 23.55
N GLU A 174 5.50 6.68 23.14
CA GLU A 174 5.71 7.90 23.93
C GLU A 174 4.42 8.69 24.11
N ALA A 175 3.63 8.84 23.04
CA ALA A 175 2.33 9.52 23.10
C ALA A 175 1.37 8.80 24.04
N MET A 176 1.28 7.47 23.96
CA MET A 176 0.43 6.67 24.83
C MET A 176 0.83 6.80 26.30
N GLY A 177 2.13 6.75 26.60
CA GLY A 177 2.62 6.95 27.96
C GLY A 177 2.28 8.32 28.52
N GLY A 178 2.45 9.37 27.71
CA GLY A 178 2.05 10.74 28.07
C GLY A 178 0.54 10.90 28.25
N TRP A 179 -0.27 10.29 27.38
CA TRP A 179 -1.73 10.29 27.48
C TRP A 179 -2.23 9.57 28.72
N ALA A 180 -1.66 8.39 29.04
CA ALA A 180 -1.99 7.66 30.26
C ALA A 180 -1.73 8.49 31.52
N THR A 181 -0.66 9.31 31.54
CA THR A 181 -0.41 10.26 32.65
C THR A 181 -1.35 11.46 32.63
N LYS A 182 -1.63 12.04 31.46
CA LYS A 182 -2.40 13.28 31.29
C LYS A 182 -3.91 13.09 31.50
N PHE A 183 -4.46 12.00 30.95
CA PHE A 183 -5.89 11.75 30.89
C PHE A 183 -6.34 10.63 31.83
N ALA A 184 -5.42 9.78 32.29
CA ALA A 184 -5.68 8.74 33.28
C ALA A 184 -6.89 7.84 32.94
N ASP A 185 -7.90 7.84 33.80
CA ASP A 185 -9.13 7.04 33.67
C ASP A 185 -10.14 7.62 32.69
N LYS A 186 -9.88 8.79 32.09
CA LYS A 186 -10.72 9.34 30.99
C LYS A 186 -10.54 8.61 29.66
N ILE A 187 -9.49 7.80 29.50
CA ILE A 187 -9.22 7.08 28.25
C ILE A 187 -10.04 5.78 28.24
N ASP A 188 -11.17 5.77 27.56
CA ASP A 188 -12.00 4.57 27.43
C ASP A 188 -11.60 3.70 26.23
N MET A 189 -10.95 4.28 25.22
CA MET A 189 -10.45 3.55 24.05
C MET A 189 -9.18 4.19 23.48
N VAL A 190 -8.35 3.35 22.86
CA VAL A 190 -7.23 3.79 22.00
C VAL A 190 -7.55 3.39 20.56
N ILE A 191 -7.46 4.32 19.62
CA ILE A 191 -7.71 4.04 18.21
C ILE A 191 -6.48 4.46 17.42
N SER A 192 -6.13 3.68 16.41
CA SER A 192 -4.97 3.94 15.58
C SER A 192 -5.30 3.80 14.11
N ASN A 193 -4.76 4.70 13.28
CA ASN A 193 -4.84 4.54 11.83
C ASN A 193 -4.07 3.31 11.35
N ASN A 194 -3.14 2.71 12.12
CA ASN A 194 -2.55 1.42 11.74
C ASN A 194 -2.10 0.54 12.92
N ASP A 195 -1.79 -0.71 12.63
CA ASP A 195 -1.33 -1.72 13.58
C ASP A 195 0.03 -1.36 14.17
N GLY A 196 0.97 -0.84 13.36
CA GLY A 196 2.32 -0.50 13.85
C GLY A 196 2.27 0.50 15.02
N MET A 197 1.45 1.53 14.92
CA MET A 197 1.25 2.50 15.99
C MET A 197 0.41 1.92 17.15
N ALA A 198 -0.60 1.10 16.87
CA ALA A 198 -1.40 0.45 17.92
C ALA A 198 -0.54 -0.49 18.79
N MET A 199 0.30 -1.29 18.14
CA MET A 199 1.26 -2.17 18.80
C MET A 199 2.32 -1.36 19.57
N GLY A 200 2.72 -0.18 19.07
CA GLY A 200 3.54 0.79 19.80
C GLY A 200 2.87 1.28 21.09
N CYS A 201 1.59 1.67 21.03
CA CYS A 201 0.84 2.05 22.24
C CYS A 201 0.84 0.93 23.30
N LEU A 202 0.67 -0.33 22.89
CA LEU A 202 0.73 -1.49 23.80
C LEU A 202 2.11 -1.71 24.44
N GLN A 203 3.18 -1.09 23.93
CA GLN A 203 4.51 -1.12 24.57
C GLN A 203 4.67 -0.07 25.67
N ALA A 204 3.73 0.86 25.85
CA ALA A 204 3.81 1.84 26.93
C ALA A 204 3.76 1.13 28.29
N SER A 205 4.77 1.37 29.15
CA SER A 205 4.90 0.68 30.45
C SER A 205 3.74 0.95 31.42
N ASN A 206 3.00 2.03 31.17
CA ASN A 206 1.81 2.46 31.89
C ASN A 206 0.54 2.40 31.02
N TYR A 207 0.50 1.53 30.00
CA TYR A 207 -0.72 1.28 29.23
C TYR A 207 -1.86 0.90 30.19
N PRO A 208 -3.02 1.59 30.18
CA PRO A 208 -4.05 1.33 31.18
C PRO A 208 -4.70 -0.04 30.96
N THR A 209 -4.63 -0.91 31.98
CA THR A 209 -5.19 -2.26 31.92
C THR A 209 -6.66 -2.25 31.52
N GLY A 210 -7.00 -3.10 30.55
CA GLY A 210 -8.39 -3.30 30.10
C GLY A 210 -8.89 -2.25 29.11
N VAL A 211 -8.11 -1.20 28.79
CA VAL A 211 -8.51 -0.24 27.76
C VAL A 211 -8.43 -0.91 26.38
N PRO A 212 -9.55 -1.03 25.64
CA PRO A 212 -9.56 -1.58 24.31
C PRO A 212 -8.75 -0.71 23.33
N ILE A 213 -8.12 -1.37 22.38
CA ILE A 213 -7.32 -0.74 21.35
C ILE A 213 -7.61 -1.32 19.97
N PHE A 214 -7.75 -0.44 18.99
CA PHE A 214 -8.05 -0.81 17.60
C PHE A 214 -6.94 -0.36 16.65
N GLY A 215 -6.47 -1.29 15.83
CA GLY A 215 -5.52 -1.05 14.75
C GLY A 215 -6.15 -1.07 13.37
N TYR A 216 -5.28 -1.19 12.37
CA TYR A 216 -5.62 -1.35 10.95
C TYR A 216 -4.39 -1.94 10.26
N ASP A 217 -4.54 -2.97 9.43
CA ASP A 217 -3.62 -3.56 8.45
C ASP A 217 -3.68 -5.09 8.51
N ALA A 218 -4.04 -5.65 9.67
CA ALA A 218 -3.96 -7.08 9.99
C ALA A 218 -2.52 -7.63 9.89
N ASN A 219 -1.55 -6.89 10.44
CA ASN A 219 -0.18 -7.36 10.55
C ASN A 219 -0.10 -8.62 11.43
N ALA A 220 0.88 -9.49 11.17
CA ALA A 220 0.97 -10.78 11.85
C ALA A 220 1.06 -10.67 13.38
N ASP A 221 1.79 -9.67 13.89
CA ASP A 221 1.90 -9.36 15.31
C ASP A 221 0.60 -8.82 15.91
N ALA A 222 -0.13 -7.98 15.15
CA ALA A 222 -1.46 -7.50 15.51
C ALA A 222 -2.49 -8.64 15.55
N ILE A 223 -2.47 -9.56 14.58
CA ILE A 223 -3.34 -10.74 14.58
C ILE A 223 -3.05 -11.66 15.77
N GLU A 224 -1.78 -11.86 16.11
CA GLU A 224 -1.40 -12.60 17.31
C GLU A 224 -1.87 -11.87 18.58
N ALA A 225 -1.74 -10.53 18.64
CA ALA A 225 -2.22 -9.72 19.74
C ALA A 225 -3.75 -9.77 19.90
N VAL A 226 -4.50 -9.84 18.79
CA VAL A 226 -5.95 -10.08 18.80
C VAL A 226 -6.26 -11.45 19.39
N GLY A 227 -5.55 -12.50 18.95
CA GLY A 227 -5.71 -13.85 19.50
C GLY A 227 -5.39 -13.97 20.99
N LYS A 228 -4.50 -13.11 21.51
CA LYS A 228 -4.15 -13.00 22.94
C LYS A 228 -5.08 -12.07 23.73
N GLY A 229 -6.04 -11.40 23.07
CA GLY A 229 -6.91 -10.41 23.70
C GLY A 229 -6.20 -9.11 24.12
N MET A 230 -5.01 -8.84 23.58
CA MET A 230 -4.27 -7.59 23.83
C MET A 230 -4.71 -6.47 22.90
N LEU A 231 -4.86 -6.77 21.60
CA LEU A 231 -5.45 -5.87 20.61
C LEU A 231 -6.93 -6.23 20.45
N THR A 232 -7.84 -5.26 20.51
CA THR A 232 -9.29 -5.54 20.48
C THR A 232 -9.75 -5.91 19.07
N GLY A 233 -9.18 -5.27 18.06
CA GLY A 233 -9.42 -5.61 16.67
C GLY A 233 -8.54 -4.82 15.71
N THR A 234 -8.50 -5.26 14.47
CA THR A 234 -7.82 -4.59 13.35
C THR A 234 -8.64 -4.74 12.07
N VAL A 235 -8.21 -4.16 10.98
CA VAL A 235 -8.84 -4.29 9.66
C VAL A 235 -7.83 -4.86 8.69
N SER A 236 -8.14 -6.00 8.08
CA SER A 236 -7.36 -6.51 6.96
C SER A 236 -7.68 -5.72 5.71
N GLN A 237 -6.63 -5.23 5.05
CA GLN A 237 -6.68 -4.65 3.71
C GLN A 237 -6.36 -5.68 2.60
N ASN A 238 -6.33 -6.98 2.93
CA ASN A 238 -6.01 -8.08 2.01
C ASN A 238 -4.67 -7.89 1.27
N VAL A 239 -3.57 -7.78 2.03
CA VAL A 239 -2.22 -7.55 1.48
C VAL A 239 -1.79 -8.58 0.44
N ASP A 240 -2.12 -9.86 0.61
CA ASP A 240 -1.82 -10.91 -0.36
C ASP A 240 -2.54 -10.70 -1.69
N ALA A 241 -3.78 -10.20 -1.66
CA ALA A 241 -4.51 -9.83 -2.86
C ALA A 241 -3.86 -8.63 -3.56
N GLN A 242 -3.45 -7.60 -2.81
CA GLN A 242 -2.78 -6.43 -3.40
C GLN A 242 -1.42 -6.78 -4.00
N ALA A 243 -0.60 -7.57 -3.30
CA ALA A 243 0.70 -8.02 -3.80
C ALA A 243 0.55 -8.88 -5.05
N THR A 244 -0.41 -9.82 -5.04
CA THR A 244 -0.70 -10.65 -6.22
C THR A 244 -1.23 -9.79 -7.37
N ALA A 245 -2.18 -8.88 -7.13
CA ALA A 245 -2.74 -8.01 -8.17
C ALA A 245 -1.68 -7.09 -8.79
N THR A 246 -0.76 -6.54 -7.99
CA THR A 246 0.39 -5.76 -8.49
C THR A 246 1.20 -6.56 -9.49
N LEU A 247 1.53 -7.81 -9.16
CA LEU A 247 2.30 -8.70 -10.03
C LEU A 247 1.48 -9.22 -11.21
N GLN A 248 0.19 -9.52 -11.02
CA GLN A 248 -0.70 -10.08 -12.03
C GLN A 248 -1.05 -9.04 -13.11
N VAL A 249 -1.30 -7.79 -12.74
CA VAL A 249 -1.50 -6.70 -13.73
C VAL A 249 -0.26 -6.56 -14.61
N LEU A 250 0.94 -6.56 -14.01
CA LEU A 250 2.20 -6.55 -14.77
C LEU A 250 2.34 -7.79 -15.65
N ARG A 251 2.05 -8.98 -15.11
CA ARG A 251 2.09 -10.25 -15.85
C ARG A 251 1.19 -10.23 -17.07
N ASN A 252 -0.07 -9.84 -16.89
CA ASN A 252 -1.07 -9.75 -17.96
C ASN A 252 -0.58 -8.80 -19.07
N LEU A 253 -0.10 -7.60 -18.71
CA LEU A 253 0.42 -6.63 -19.68
C LEU A 253 1.65 -7.16 -20.43
N LEU A 254 2.55 -7.86 -19.73
CA LEU A 254 3.75 -8.45 -20.31
C LEU A 254 3.47 -9.68 -21.19
N ASP A 255 2.34 -10.34 -20.98
CA ASP A 255 1.82 -11.42 -21.84
C ASP A 255 0.98 -10.89 -23.02
N GLY A 256 0.84 -9.57 -23.12
CA GLY A 256 0.13 -8.91 -24.22
C GLY A 256 -1.39 -8.84 -24.06
N LEU A 257 -1.92 -9.10 -22.86
CA LEU A 257 -3.33 -8.86 -22.57
C LEU A 257 -3.62 -7.36 -22.62
N THR A 258 -4.84 -7.01 -23.03
CA THR A 258 -5.30 -5.63 -23.19
C THR A 258 -6.74 -5.49 -22.70
N GLY A 259 -7.22 -4.26 -22.52
CA GLY A 259 -8.59 -4.00 -22.06
C GLY A 259 -8.89 -4.62 -20.69
N GLU A 260 -10.10 -5.16 -20.54
CA GLU A 260 -10.58 -5.78 -19.30
C GLU A 260 -9.73 -6.95 -18.82
N ASP A 261 -9.10 -7.69 -19.73
CA ASP A 261 -8.30 -8.86 -19.37
C ASP A 261 -7.13 -8.48 -18.44
N VAL A 262 -6.59 -7.26 -18.56
CA VAL A 262 -5.47 -6.78 -17.72
C VAL A 262 -5.81 -6.80 -16.24
N TYR A 263 -7.03 -6.42 -15.87
CA TYR A 263 -7.46 -6.27 -14.47
C TYR A 263 -8.48 -7.33 -14.02
N THR A 264 -8.80 -8.31 -14.87
CA THR A 264 -9.72 -9.41 -14.53
C THR A 264 -9.02 -10.77 -14.49
N LYS A 265 -8.14 -11.11 -15.45
CA LYS A 265 -7.48 -12.41 -15.53
C LYS A 265 -6.49 -12.59 -14.39
N GLY A 266 -6.65 -13.67 -13.63
CA GLY A 266 -5.85 -13.94 -12.43
C GLY A 266 -6.28 -13.13 -11.21
N ILE A 267 -7.27 -12.24 -11.36
CA ILE A 267 -7.71 -11.32 -10.32
C ILE A 267 -9.14 -11.66 -9.90
N THR A 268 -10.13 -11.41 -10.76
CA THR A 268 -11.55 -11.70 -10.49
C THR A 268 -12.07 -12.93 -11.22
N VAL A 269 -11.35 -13.37 -12.25
CA VAL A 269 -11.60 -14.62 -12.98
C VAL A 269 -10.29 -15.36 -13.21
N PRO A 270 -10.30 -16.69 -13.46
CA PRO A 270 -9.08 -17.43 -13.69
C PRO A 270 -8.30 -16.90 -14.91
N ASP A 271 -6.97 -16.85 -14.81
CA ASP A 271 -6.08 -16.64 -15.95
C ASP A 271 -5.88 -17.92 -16.77
N SER A 272 -5.04 -17.87 -17.81
CA SER A 272 -4.72 -19.03 -18.65
C SER A 272 -4.00 -20.18 -17.91
N TYR A 273 -3.47 -19.91 -16.72
CA TYR A 273 -2.79 -20.89 -15.86
C TYR A 273 -3.71 -21.41 -14.73
N GLY A 274 -4.95 -20.91 -14.67
CA GLY A 274 -5.92 -21.25 -13.63
C GLY A 274 -5.67 -20.54 -12.30
N ASN A 275 -4.80 -19.52 -12.26
CA ASN A 275 -4.61 -18.69 -11.09
C ASN A 275 -5.77 -17.73 -10.93
N GLN A 276 -6.18 -17.46 -9.68
CA GLN A 276 -7.15 -16.43 -9.34
C GLN A 276 -6.96 -16.00 -7.89
N ILE A 277 -7.00 -14.68 -7.64
CA ILE A 277 -7.04 -14.14 -6.27
C ILE A 277 -8.35 -14.58 -5.59
N SER A 278 -8.24 -15.16 -4.40
CA SER A 278 -9.38 -15.66 -3.62
C SER A 278 -10.15 -14.54 -2.93
N ALA A 279 -9.46 -13.48 -2.50
CA ALA A 279 -10.10 -12.34 -1.85
C ALA A 279 -10.87 -11.48 -2.86
N PRO A 280 -11.96 -10.80 -2.46
CA PRO A 280 -12.67 -9.89 -3.35
C PRO A 280 -11.79 -8.72 -3.79
N VAL A 281 -11.74 -8.48 -5.10
CA VAL A 281 -11.02 -7.38 -5.74
C VAL A 281 -11.96 -6.67 -6.72
N GLN A 282 -11.87 -5.35 -6.80
CA GLN A 282 -12.65 -4.50 -7.69
C GLN A 282 -11.74 -3.72 -8.63
N TYR A 283 -12.30 -3.19 -9.72
CA TYR A 283 -11.62 -2.25 -10.60
C TYR A 283 -12.39 -0.93 -10.68
N TRP A 284 -11.72 0.18 -10.43
CA TRP A 284 -12.25 1.54 -10.55
C TRP A 284 -11.67 2.17 -11.83
N ALA A 285 -12.50 2.21 -12.86
CA ALA A 285 -12.07 2.55 -14.21
C ALA A 285 -11.67 4.03 -14.37
N ASP A 286 -12.32 4.93 -13.64
CA ASP A 286 -12.07 6.37 -13.67
C ASP A 286 -10.67 6.75 -13.18
N VAL A 287 -10.09 5.96 -12.28
CA VAL A 287 -8.75 6.16 -11.72
C VAL A 287 -7.78 5.01 -12.00
N LYS A 288 -8.15 4.07 -12.90
CA LYS A 288 -7.35 2.91 -13.32
C LYS A 288 -6.82 2.09 -12.15
N ALA A 289 -7.64 1.87 -11.14
CA ALA A 289 -7.24 1.28 -9.87
C ALA A 289 -7.83 -0.12 -9.64
N VAL A 290 -7.00 -1.09 -9.27
CA VAL A 290 -7.39 -2.41 -8.80
C VAL A 290 -7.38 -2.39 -7.27
N MET A 291 -8.54 -2.61 -6.65
CA MET A 291 -8.78 -2.37 -5.23
C MET A 291 -9.19 -3.65 -4.51
N ALA A 292 -8.36 -4.11 -3.57
CA ALA A 292 -8.74 -5.19 -2.67
C ALA A 292 -9.80 -4.72 -1.66
N ALA A 293 -10.70 -5.61 -1.26
CA ALA A 293 -11.70 -5.33 -0.23
C ALA A 293 -11.07 -5.26 1.17
N ASN A 294 -11.78 -4.62 2.12
CA ASN A 294 -11.39 -4.58 3.53
C ASN A 294 -12.23 -5.55 4.36
N SER A 295 -11.70 -6.02 5.49
CA SER A 295 -12.45 -6.87 6.43
C SER A 295 -12.03 -6.63 7.87
N GLY A 296 -13.00 -6.44 8.76
CA GLY A 296 -12.73 -6.35 10.20
C GLY A 296 -12.23 -7.68 10.75
N VAL A 297 -11.21 -7.61 11.59
CA VAL A 297 -10.60 -8.76 12.25
C VAL A 297 -10.74 -8.60 13.76
N THR A 298 -11.36 -9.58 14.39
CA THR A 298 -11.63 -9.67 15.83
C THR A 298 -11.17 -11.03 16.35
N MET A 299 -11.30 -11.23 17.66
CA MET A 299 -11.07 -12.54 18.28
C MET A 299 -11.97 -13.65 17.70
N GLU A 300 -13.11 -13.31 17.09
CA GLU A 300 -14.03 -14.29 16.50
C GLU A 300 -13.52 -14.88 15.18
N ASN A 301 -12.65 -14.17 14.43
CA ASN A 301 -12.22 -14.58 13.09
C ASN A 301 -10.69 -14.50 12.83
N TYR A 302 -9.88 -14.08 13.80
CA TYR A 302 -8.43 -13.85 13.63
C TYR A 302 -7.66 -15.05 13.07
N THR A 303 -8.11 -16.28 13.32
CA THR A 303 -7.46 -17.50 12.83
C THR A 303 -7.42 -17.58 11.30
N SER A 304 -8.35 -16.90 10.62
CA SER A 304 -8.37 -16.79 9.15
C SER A 304 -7.29 -15.85 8.60
N TYR A 305 -6.63 -15.08 9.47
CA TYR A 305 -5.65 -14.05 9.13
C TYR A 305 -4.26 -14.34 9.72
N LEU A 306 -4.02 -15.55 10.24
CA LEU A 306 -2.72 -15.91 10.83
C LEU A 306 -1.59 -15.78 9.81
N GLY A 307 -0.49 -15.17 10.26
CA GLY A 307 0.71 -14.96 9.46
C GLY A 307 1.22 -16.26 8.84
N GLY A 308 1.64 -16.17 7.56
CA GLY A 308 2.13 -17.31 6.80
C GLY A 308 1.06 -18.06 5.99
N THR A 309 -0.22 -17.77 6.19
CA THR A 309 -1.28 -18.21 5.28
C THR A 309 -1.16 -17.42 3.97
N ARG A 310 -1.03 -18.13 2.85
CA ARG A 310 -0.95 -17.56 1.49
C ARG A 310 -2.11 -18.05 0.65
N ASP A 311 -2.42 -17.30 -0.40
CA ASP A 311 -3.52 -17.60 -1.31
C ASP A 311 -3.20 -18.85 -2.15
N ALA A 312 -3.83 -19.97 -1.82
CA ALA A 312 -3.68 -21.24 -2.54
C ALA A 312 -4.26 -21.21 -3.96
N GLY A 313 -5.03 -20.17 -4.31
CA GLY A 313 -5.50 -19.87 -5.65
C GLY A 313 -4.38 -19.46 -6.60
N ILE A 314 -3.20 -19.09 -6.09
CA ILE A 314 -2.04 -18.69 -6.88
C ILE A 314 -0.99 -19.80 -6.87
N LYS A 315 -0.64 -20.28 -8.06
CA LYS A 315 0.23 -21.43 -8.30
C LYS A 315 1.28 -21.10 -9.34
N GLN A 316 2.27 -21.98 -9.44
CA GLN A 316 3.37 -21.85 -10.39
C GLN A 316 2.86 -21.84 -11.83
N THR A 317 3.12 -20.74 -12.53
CA THR A 317 2.85 -20.57 -13.96
C THR A 317 3.99 -21.13 -14.82
N THR A 318 3.70 -21.34 -16.10
CA THR A 318 4.69 -21.65 -17.14
C THR A 318 4.97 -20.46 -18.07
N ALA A 319 4.54 -19.26 -17.68
CA ALA A 319 4.76 -18.02 -18.44
C ALA A 319 6.24 -17.73 -18.66
N GLU A 320 6.58 -16.98 -19.71
CA GLU A 320 7.95 -16.54 -19.95
C GLU A 320 8.43 -15.67 -18.77
N LYS A 321 9.66 -15.91 -18.31
CA LYS A 321 10.24 -15.15 -17.20
C LYS A 321 10.39 -13.67 -17.58
N LYS A 322 9.93 -12.77 -16.70
CA LYS A 322 10.07 -11.31 -16.88
C LYS A 322 10.73 -10.65 -15.67
N LYS A 323 11.37 -9.51 -15.88
CA LYS A 323 12.08 -8.74 -14.86
C LYS A 323 11.29 -7.50 -14.47
N VAL A 324 11.06 -7.33 -13.17
CA VAL A 324 10.35 -6.16 -12.62
C VAL A 324 11.25 -5.44 -11.63
N LEU A 325 11.35 -4.11 -11.76
CA LEU A 325 11.91 -3.25 -10.72
C LEU A 325 10.78 -2.66 -9.88
N LEU A 326 10.84 -2.88 -8.58
CA LEU A 326 9.85 -2.42 -7.61
C LEU A 326 10.49 -1.50 -6.57
N THR A 327 9.87 -0.36 -6.29
CA THR A 327 10.27 0.51 -5.17
C THR A 327 9.38 0.29 -3.95
N ILE A 328 9.95 0.46 -2.75
CA ILE A 328 9.24 0.56 -1.48
C ILE A 328 9.67 1.89 -0.85
N TYR A 329 8.72 2.75 -0.48
CA TYR A 329 9.03 4.11 -0.08
C TYR A 329 9.89 4.20 1.19
N ASN A 330 9.68 3.27 2.13
CA ASN A 330 10.31 3.24 3.44
C ASN A 330 10.63 1.81 3.87
N SER A 331 11.91 1.50 4.08
CA SER A 331 12.32 0.18 4.59
C SER A 331 11.87 -0.11 6.02
N ASN A 332 11.55 0.94 6.78
CA ASN A 332 11.16 0.84 8.20
C ASN A 332 9.64 0.87 8.40
N ASP A 333 8.84 0.96 7.32
CA ASP A 333 7.39 0.83 7.43
C ASP A 333 7.05 -0.61 7.83
N ASN A 334 6.38 -0.79 8.98
CA ASN A 334 6.09 -2.11 9.52
C ASN A 334 5.18 -2.93 8.59
N PHE A 335 4.13 -2.32 8.03
CA PHE A 335 3.21 -3.01 7.13
C PHE A 335 3.92 -3.48 5.85
N LEU A 336 4.72 -2.61 5.22
CA LEU A 336 5.43 -2.98 3.99
C LEU A 336 6.53 -4.02 4.26
N SER A 337 7.30 -3.85 5.33
CA SER A 337 8.43 -4.74 5.64
C SER A 337 8.00 -6.12 6.14
N SER A 338 6.95 -6.21 6.97
CA SER A 338 6.51 -7.47 7.60
C SER A 338 5.40 -8.20 6.85
N SER A 339 4.59 -7.49 6.05
CA SER A 339 3.41 -8.06 5.39
C SER A 339 3.53 -8.03 3.86
N TYR A 340 3.70 -6.85 3.26
CA TYR A 340 3.65 -6.67 1.81
C TYR A 340 4.87 -7.27 1.10
N LEU A 341 6.08 -6.96 1.56
CA LEU A 341 7.32 -7.45 0.97
C LEU A 341 7.42 -8.99 1.01
N PRO A 342 7.09 -9.69 2.12
CA PRO A 342 7.00 -11.15 2.12
C PRO A 342 5.97 -11.71 1.14
N ALA A 343 4.80 -11.07 0.99
CA ALA A 343 3.79 -11.47 0.01
C ALA A 343 4.33 -11.34 -1.43
N LEU A 344 4.92 -10.20 -1.79
CA LEU A 344 5.56 -9.98 -3.09
C LEU A 344 6.62 -11.06 -3.40
N LYS A 345 7.50 -11.35 -2.44
CA LYS A 345 8.54 -12.38 -2.58
C LYS A 345 7.98 -13.78 -2.74
N TYR A 346 6.81 -14.05 -2.18
CA TYR A 346 6.12 -15.33 -2.31
C TYR A 346 5.47 -15.49 -3.69
N TYR A 347 4.70 -14.49 -4.16
CA TYR A 347 3.93 -14.59 -5.41
C TYR A 347 4.76 -14.35 -6.67
N ALA A 348 5.80 -13.50 -6.63
CA ALA A 348 6.62 -13.20 -7.80
C ALA A 348 7.20 -14.45 -8.50
N PRO A 349 7.84 -15.42 -7.81
CA PRO A 349 8.34 -16.64 -8.47
C PRO A 349 7.22 -17.51 -9.04
N LEU A 350 6.04 -17.56 -8.39
CA LEU A 350 4.88 -18.31 -8.90
C LEU A 350 4.40 -17.74 -10.25
N LEU A 351 4.49 -16.43 -10.43
CA LEU A 351 4.12 -15.72 -11.66
C LEU A 351 5.28 -15.60 -12.68
N ASN A 352 6.40 -16.29 -12.45
CA ASN A 352 7.63 -16.20 -13.24
C ASN A 352 8.15 -14.74 -13.39
N ILE A 353 8.05 -13.96 -12.31
CA ILE A 353 8.59 -12.61 -12.21
C ILE A 353 9.88 -12.62 -11.38
N ASP A 354 10.97 -12.17 -12.00
CA ASP A 354 12.22 -11.84 -11.33
C ASP A 354 12.14 -10.42 -10.75
N LEU A 355 11.85 -10.35 -9.47
CA LEU A 355 11.53 -9.09 -8.78
C LEU A 355 12.79 -8.50 -8.12
N THR A 356 13.26 -7.37 -8.65
CA THR A 356 14.28 -6.54 -8.01
C THR A 356 13.60 -5.47 -7.17
N ILE A 357 13.96 -5.39 -5.89
CA ILE A 357 13.32 -4.48 -4.94
C ILE A 357 14.35 -3.49 -4.41
N VAL A 358 14.01 -2.20 -4.49
CA VAL A 358 14.78 -1.11 -3.89
C VAL A 358 13.92 -0.39 -2.86
N GLN A 359 14.53 0.04 -1.76
CA GLN A 359 13.81 0.61 -0.62
C GLN A 359 14.36 1.99 -0.26
N GLY A 360 13.47 2.95 -0.01
CA GLY A 360 13.80 4.30 0.44
C GLY A 360 13.86 4.44 1.96
N ASP A 361 14.01 5.69 2.41
CA ASP A 361 14.08 6.10 3.82
C ASP A 361 12.72 6.60 4.38
N GLY A 362 11.69 6.66 3.54
CA GLY A 362 10.37 7.19 3.90
C GLY A 362 10.26 8.71 3.99
N GLN A 363 11.35 9.44 3.75
CA GLN A 363 11.45 10.89 3.91
C GLN A 363 11.69 11.61 2.59
N ASN A 364 12.73 11.17 1.89
CA ASN A 364 13.25 11.83 0.70
C ASN A 364 12.92 11.00 -0.53
N GLU A 365 12.26 11.59 -1.52
CA GLU A 365 11.96 10.89 -2.78
C GLU A 365 13.23 10.40 -3.47
N SER A 366 14.34 11.15 -3.34
CA SER A 366 15.66 10.76 -3.88
C SER A 366 16.15 9.42 -3.34
N SER A 367 15.81 9.04 -2.11
CA SER A 367 16.20 7.75 -1.53
C SER A 367 15.66 6.54 -2.32
N CYS A 368 14.52 6.73 -3.00
CA CYS A 368 13.96 5.77 -3.96
C CYS A 368 14.44 6.06 -5.38
N LEU A 369 14.36 7.31 -5.85
CA LEU A 369 14.68 7.67 -7.22
C LEU A 369 16.13 7.33 -7.59
N ASP A 370 17.09 7.53 -6.71
CA ASP A 370 18.51 7.24 -6.97
C ASP A 370 18.75 5.73 -7.16
N LYS A 371 17.89 4.90 -6.57
CA LYS A 371 17.90 3.44 -6.71
C LYS A 371 17.01 2.96 -7.87
N PHE A 372 16.07 3.80 -8.33
CA PHE A 372 15.26 3.58 -9.54
C PHE A 372 16.07 3.94 -10.79
N THR A 373 17.01 3.07 -11.16
CA THR A 373 17.99 3.28 -12.23
C THR A 373 18.25 1.99 -13.01
N ASN A 374 19.09 2.05 -14.04
CA ASN A 374 19.38 0.92 -14.95
C ASN A 374 18.10 0.33 -15.58
N LEU A 375 17.16 1.20 -15.91
CA LEU A 375 15.76 0.87 -16.25
C LEU A 375 15.63 -0.01 -17.51
N ASN A 376 16.61 0.05 -18.41
CA ASN A 376 16.68 -0.78 -19.61
C ASN A 376 16.82 -2.29 -19.31
N ASN A 377 17.22 -2.67 -18.09
CA ASN A 377 17.36 -4.07 -17.68
C ASN A 377 16.05 -4.74 -17.25
N PHE A 378 14.95 -3.99 -17.16
CA PHE A 378 13.67 -4.45 -16.67
C PHE A 378 12.60 -4.38 -17.75
N ASP A 379 11.62 -5.28 -17.67
CA ASP A 379 10.49 -5.36 -18.60
C ASP A 379 9.32 -4.48 -18.13
N ALA A 380 9.23 -4.21 -16.83
CA ALA A 380 8.15 -3.46 -16.20
C ALA A 380 8.57 -2.85 -14.85
N PHE A 381 7.74 -1.94 -14.33
CA PHE A 381 8.01 -1.20 -13.10
C PHE A 381 6.82 -1.21 -12.15
N ALA A 382 7.10 -1.34 -10.86
CA ALA A 382 6.14 -1.09 -9.78
C ALA A 382 6.67 0.01 -8.85
N VAL A 383 5.86 1.01 -8.53
CA VAL A 383 6.30 2.20 -7.82
C VAL A 383 5.45 2.45 -6.58
N ASN A 384 6.12 2.45 -5.44
CA ASN A 384 5.61 2.98 -4.17
C ASN A 384 6.46 4.21 -3.81
N MET A 385 5.83 5.38 -3.88
CA MET A 385 6.48 6.70 -3.81
C MET A 385 6.54 7.21 -2.38
N VAL A 386 7.53 8.03 -2.04
CA VAL A 386 7.58 8.67 -0.72
C VAL A 386 6.47 9.72 -0.61
N LYS A 387 6.32 10.59 -1.59
CA LYS A 387 5.25 11.60 -1.66
C LYS A 387 4.26 11.22 -2.76
N THR A 388 2.97 11.36 -2.46
CA THR A 388 1.90 10.97 -3.40
C THR A 388 1.87 11.82 -4.66
N ASN A 389 2.45 13.01 -4.65
CA ASN A 389 2.55 13.90 -5.81
C ASN A 389 3.86 13.75 -6.60
N SER A 390 4.63 12.69 -6.37
CA SER A 390 5.92 12.47 -7.05
C SER A 390 5.85 11.57 -8.28
N GLY A 391 4.67 11.25 -8.79
CA GLY A 391 4.52 10.35 -9.94
C GLY A 391 5.30 10.81 -11.17
N ALA A 392 5.28 12.12 -11.44
CA ALA A 392 6.06 12.74 -12.51
C ALA A 392 7.57 12.46 -12.41
N ASN A 393 8.14 12.43 -11.20
CA ASN A 393 9.57 12.17 -10.99
C ASN A 393 9.98 10.77 -11.47
N TYR A 394 9.10 9.78 -11.36
CA TYR A 394 9.33 8.42 -11.83
C TYR A 394 9.12 8.31 -13.34
N THR A 395 8.03 8.88 -13.86
CA THR A 395 7.73 8.85 -15.29
C THR A 395 8.77 9.62 -16.11
N ASP A 396 9.34 10.70 -15.56
CA ASP A 396 10.42 11.44 -16.21
C ASP A 396 11.66 10.58 -16.46
N LYS A 397 11.98 9.65 -15.54
CA LYS A 397 13.07 8.69 -15.74
C LYS A 397 12.75 7.63 -16.79
N LEU A 398 11.47 7.41 -17.09
CA LEU A 398 10.99 6.43 -18.06
C LEU A 398 10.81 7.02 -19.47
N LYS A 399 10.95 8.33 -19.66
CA LYS A 399 10.73 9.00 -20.96
C LYS A 399 11.60 8.47 -22.10
N PHE A 400 12.83 8.02 -21.81
CA PHE A 400 13.84 7.69 -22.81
C PHE A 400 14.36 6.26 -22.70
#